data_AF-A0AAD7JRU9-F1
#
_entry.id   AF-A0AAD7JRU9-F1
#
_cell.length_a   1.000
_cell.length_b   1.000
_cell.length_c   1.000
_cell.angle_alpha   90.00
_cell.angle_beta   90.00
_cell.angle_gamma   90.00
#
_symmetry.space_group_name_H-M   'P 1'
#
loop_
_entity.id
_entity.type
_entity.pdbx_description
1 polymer ?
#
loop_
_entity_poly.entity_id
_entity_poly.type
_entity_poly.pdbx_seq_one_letter_code
_entity_poly.pdbx_strand_id
1 'polypeptide(L)'
;MRCCDGLPSHWSLRRWPPSQLTTENAIGEGPEREVLFVLLQRFFNQEASWFQRGEGNFLMLCPLFSISAAMPIPVQRLTDFKRLGAVCGLLMIFGWSPAPISPAIFQYIIHGGNLHSLHPTFVGEWFPELRSLILDFLPRFETHFATPLHSEVATLTAHLALAVTMLFKPTLGPTTFDHREIQSFITGFQLQCRNGFNLPYANLDALRAHTLDVTLTFTILVERFLHGAGIPCPLQFEPSRGAFHEIIDLSLINAPNFRARMFAWGSPFLDNSGNKIKVGPIDARDTTYATADSRELNAANGTVLFRTCFRTARYPVQYVLSLAQAQYSPQSEPANFQEAFDYWFLRQCLLGIGRYSIM
;
A
#
# COMPACT_ATOMS: atom_id res chain seq x y z
N MET A 1 -1.23 -1.26 -31.68
CA MET A 1 -1.03 -0.11 -30.77
C MET A 1 -1.05 -0.65 -29.35
N ARG A 2 0.15 -0.91 -28.79
CA ARG A 2 0.35 -1.49 -27.45
C ARG A 2 0.96 -0.40 -26.58
N CYS A 3 0.20 0.11 -25.61
CA CYS A 3 0.70 0.87 -24.48
C CYS A 3 -0.06 0.35 -23.26
N CYS A 4 0.70 -0.10 -22.24
CA CYS A 4 0.35 -0.35 -20.83
C CYS A 4 0.99 -1.65 -20.30
N ASP A 5 2.33 -1.74 -20.36
CA ASP A 5 3.11 -2.66 -19.51
C ASP A 5 3.87 -1.79 -18.49
N GLY A 6 3.37 -1.70 -17.26
CA GLY A 6 3.96 -0.78 -16.26
C GLY A 6 3.39 -0.81 -14.85
N LEU A 7 2.64 -1.84 -14.44
CA LEU A 7 2.29 -2.06 -13.03
C LEU A 7 3.09 -3.27 -12.49
N PRO A 8 3.60 -3.22 -11.24
CA PRO A 8 4.45 -4.27 -10.71
C PRO A 8 3.62 -5.53 -10.37
N SER A 9 3.77 -6.58 -11.18
CA SER A 9 3.21 -7.94 -11.11
C SER A 9 3.54 -8.78 -9.85
N HIS A 10 3.88 -8.15 -8.72
CA HIS A 10 4.42 -8.82 -7.53
C HIS A 10 3.38 -9.38 -6.55
N TRP A 11 2.09 -9.28 -6.87
CA TRP A 11 1.00 -9.93 -6.13
C TRP A 11 0.29 -10.98 -6.98
N SER A 12 1.04 -11.83 -7.69
CA SER A 12 0.47 -13.07 -8.24
C SER A 12 0.14 -14.01 -7.08
N LEU A 13 -1.02 -13.78 -6.47
CA LEU A 13 -1.62 -14.64 -5.46
C LEU A 13 -1.71 -16.04 -6.07
N ARG A 14 -0.88 -16.98 -5.59
CA ARG A 14 -0.93 -18.37 -6.06
C ARG A 14 -2.31 -18.93 -5.71
N ARG A 15 -3.11 -19.30 -6.72
CA ARG A 15 -4.34 -20.07 -6.53
C ARG A 15 -3.96 -21.45 -5.99
N TRP A 16 -4.62 -21.90 -4.92
CA TRP A 16 -4.39 -23.22 -4.33
C TRP A 16 -5.22 -24.29 -5.08
N PRO A 17 -4.65 -25.45 -5.43
CA PRO A 17 -5.42 -26.58 -5.96
C PRO A 17 -6.21 -27.28 -4.82
N PRO A 18 -7.48 -27.70 -5.01
CA PRO A 18 -8.39 -28.04 -3.91
C PRO A 18 -8.13 -29.34 -3.11
N SER A 19 -6.98 -30.00 -3.21
CA SER A 19 -6.83 -31.33 -2.62
C SER A 19 -5.42 -31.62 -2.14
N GLN A 20 -5.31 -32.07 -0.88
CA GLN A 20 -4.19 -32.73 -0.18
C GLN A 20 -3.63 -31.93 1.01
N LEU A 21 -4.22 -32.15 2.18
CA LEU A 21 -3.60 -31.94 3.48
C LEU A 21 -3.63 -33.29 4.21
N THR A 22 -2.49 -33.97 4.27
CA THR A 22 -2.26 -35.13 5.14
C THR A 22 -1.51 -34.66 6.38
N THR A 23 -2.06 -34.99 7.55
CA THR A 23 -1.70 -34.51 8.90
C THR A 23 -0.47 -35.18 9.50
N GLU A 24 0.61 -35.39 8.74
CA GLU A 24 1.83 -36.00 9.29
C GLU A 24 3.03 -35.04 9.19
N ASN A 25 3.32 -34.41 10.34
CA ASN A 25 4.61 -33.86 10.77
C ASN A 25 5.29 -32.85 9.83
N ALA A 26 4.82 -31.60 9.82
CA ALA A 26 5.54 -30.47 9.22
C ALA A 26 6.27 -29.64 10.30
N ILE A 27 7.57 -29.88 10.48
CA ILE A 27 8.47 -28.95 11.17
C ILE A 27 9.04 -28.00 10.10
N GLY A 28 8.65 -26.72 10.12
CA GLY A 28 8.98 -25.66 9.15
C GLY A 28 8.03 -24.47 9.31
N GLU A 29 7.93 -23.54 8.35
CA GLU A 29 6.88 -22.46 8.30
C GLU A 29 5.43 -23.01 8.14
N GLY A 30 5.26 -24.33 8.22
CA GLY A 30 4.02 -25.06 8.01
C GLY A 30 2.97 -24.95 9.13
N PRO A 31 3.30 -25.04 10.44
CA PRO A 31 2.32 -25.08 11.50
C PRO A 31 1.65 -23.73 11.74
N GLU A 32 2.36 -22.59 11.66
CA GLU A 32 1.74 -21.26 11.75
C GLU A 32 0.74 -21.07 10.61
N ARG A 33 1.12 -21.50 9.41
CA ARG A 33 0.27 -21.46 8.23
C ARG A 33 -0.95 -22.36 8.39
N GLU A 34 -0.76 -23.58 8.86
CA GLU A 34 -1.85 -24.53 9.10
C GLU A 34 -2.82 -23.98 10.15
N VAL A 35 -2.31 -23.38 11.23
CA VAL A 35 -3.13 -22.73 12.25
C VAL A 35 -3.96 -21.59 11.64
N LEU A 36 -3.35 -20.69 10.84
CA LEU A 36 -4.10 -19.61 10.18
C LEU A 36 -5.16 -20.14 9.23
N PHE A 37 -4.86 -21.21 8.50
CA PHE A 37 -5.82 -21.84 7.59
C PHE A 37 -6.98 -22.49 8.36
N VAL A 38 -6.69 -23.24 9.42
CA VAL A 38 -7.71 -23.84 10.30
C VAL A 38 -8.59 -22.76 10.92
N LEU A 39 -7.99 -21.63 11.33
CA LEU A 39 -8.74 -20.48 11.85
C LEU A 39 -9.65 -19.87 10.78
N LEU A 40 -9.16 -19.68 9.55
CA LEU A 40 -9.98 -19.16 8.44
C LEU A 40 -11.11 -20.13 8.07
N GLN A 41 -10.83 -21.42 8.03
CA GLN A 41 -11.82 -22.48 7.75
C GLN A 41 -12.98 -22.49 8.75
N ARG A 42 -12.76 -22.11 10.01
CA ARG A 42 -13.87 -21.96 10.98
C ARG A 42 -14.91 -20.95 10.53
N PHE A 43 -14.49 -19.86 9.87
CA PHE A 43 -15.41 -18.88 9.31
C PHE A 43 -16.09 -19.41 8.04
N PHE A 44 -15.38 -20.15 7.18
CA PHE A 44 -15.99 -20.76 5.98
C PHE A 44 -16.98 -21.86 6.31
N ASN A 45 -16.76 -22.65 7.36
CA ASN A 45 -17.74 -23.63 7.84
C ASN A 45 -19.06 -23.00 8.31
N GLN A 46 -19.06 -21.69 8.55
CA GLN A 46 -20.25 -20.89 8.86
C GLN A 46 -20.46 -19.82 7.79
N GLU A 47 -20.25 -20.15 6.51
CA GLU A 47 -20.23 -19.20 5.38
C GLU A 47 -21.38 -18.18 5.44
N ALA A 48 -22.63 -18.65 5.54
CA ALA A 48 -23.81 -17.79 5.57
C ALA A 48 -23.86 -16.79 6.73
N SER A 49 -23.13 -17.06 7.82
CA SER A 49 -23.02 -16.14 8.95
C SER A 49 -22.01 -15.04 8.69
N TRP A 50 -20.96 -15.24 7.90
CA TRP A 50 -19.84 -14.28 7.77
C TRP A 50 -19.71 -13.68 6.39
N PHE A 51 -20.23 -14.38 5.39
CA PHE A 51 -20.02 -14.10 3.99
C PHE A 51 -21.33 -14.19 3.20
N GLN A 52 -21.32 -13.52 2.06
CA GLN A 52 -22.32 -13.64 1.02
C GLN A 52 -21.59 -13.77 -0.31
N ARG A 53 -22.20 -14.46 -1.27
CA ARG A 53 -21.61 -14.62 -2.60
C ARG A 53 -21.75 -13.33 -3.39
N GLY A 54 -20.63 -12.88 -3.95
CA GLY A 54 -20.56 -11.76 -4.88
C GLY A 54 -20.32 -12.22 -6.31
N GLU A 55 -19.89 -11.27 -7.13
CA GLU A 55 -19.54 -11.53 -8.53
C GLU A 55 -18.36 -12.51 -8.62
N GLY A 56 -18.31 -13.34 -9.67
CA GLY A 56 -17.18 -14.25 -9.91
C GLY A 56 -17.02 -15.37 -8.87
N ASN A 57 -18.06 -15.70 -8.11
CA ASN A 57 -18.05 -16.67 -7.01
C ASN A 57 -17.14 -16.28 -5.81
N PHE A 58 -16.75 -15.01 -5.70
CA PHE A 58 -16.02 -14.53 -4.53
C PHE A 58 -16.94 -14.40 -3.32
N LEU A 59 -16.38 -14.57 -2.13
CA LEU A 59 -17.05 -14.29 -0.87
C LEU A 59 -16.83 -12.82 -0.48
N MET A 60 -17.92 -12.11 -0.20
CA MET A 60 -17.92 -10.77 0.34
C MET A 60 -18.32 -10.82 1.82
N LEU A 61 -17.87 -9.87 2.64
CA LEU A 61 -18.27 -9.81 4.04
C LEU A 61 -19.79 -9.58 4.15
N CYS A 62 -20.44 -10.28 5.10
CA CYS A 62 -21.87 -10.21 5.34
C CYS A 62 -22.16 -9.67 6.75
N PRO A 63 -22.41 -8.36 6.88
CA PRO A 63 -22.94 -7.78 8.10
C PRO A 63 -24.31 -8.35 8.48
N LEU A 64 -24.61 -8.47 9.77
CA LEU A 64 -25.90 -8.98 10.27
C LEU A 64 -27.06 -8.05 9.95
N PHE A 65 -26.82 -6.74 9.98
CA PHE A 65 -27.84 -5.72 9.80
C PHE A 65 -27.38 -4.69 8.76
N SER A 66 -28.35 -4.02 8.14
CA SER A 66 -28.05 -2.84 7.33
C SER A 66 -27.67 -1.67 8.24
N ILE A 67 -26.95 -0.67 7.69
CA ILE A 67 -26.54 0.54 8.41
C ILE A 67 -27.72 1.28 9.04
N SER A 68 -28.91 1.18 8.43
CA SER A 68 -30.13 1.85 8.89
C SER A 68 -30.84 1.15 10.05
N ALA A 69 -30.42 -0.05 10.43
CA ALA A 69 -31.03 -0.77 11.54
C ALA A 69 -30.56 -0.18 12.89
N ALA A 70 -31.50 0.25 13.72
CA ALA A 70 -31.23 0.74 15.08
C ALA A 70 -30.82 -0.38 16.07
N MET A 71 -30.58 -1.60 15.59
CA MET A 71 -30.32 -2.76 16.43
C MET A 71 -28.86 -2.79 16.89
N PRO A 72 -28.59 -3.03 18.18
CA PRO A 72 -27.23 -3.16 18.68
C PRO A 72 -26.59 -4.44 18.12
N ILE A 73 -25.42 -4.30 17.48
CA ILE A 73 -24.62 -5.45 17.03
C ILE A 73 -23.97 -6.11 18.25
N PRO A 74 -24.07 -7.45 18.41
CA PRO A 74 -23.44 -8.15 19.53
C PRO A 74 -21.93 -7.91 19.62
N VAL A 75 -21.40 -7.67 20.81
CA VAL A 75 -19.95 -7.42 21.03
C VAL A 75 -19.09 -8.60 20.57
N GLN A 76 -19.58 -9.83 20.78
CA GLN A 76 -18.91 -11.04 20.34
C GLN A 76 -18.74 -11.05 18.80
N ARG A 77 -19.77 -10.62 18.07
CA ARG A 77 -19.75 -10.54 16.62
C ARG A 77 -18.69 -9.56 16.10
N LEU A 78 -18.59 -8.38 16.72
CA LEU A 78 -17.54 -7.41 16.40
C LEU A 78 -16.14 -7.97 16.68
N THR A 79 -16.00 -8.69 17.79
CA THR A 79 -14.74 -9.35 18.17
C THR A 79 -14.34 -10.42 17.16
N ASP A 80 -15.28 -11.21 16.67
CA ASP A 80 -15.02 -12.27 15.71
C ASP A 80 -14.74 -11.71 14.30
N PHE A 81 -15.41 -10.63 13.88
CA PHE A 81 -15.01 -9.91 12.66
C PHE A 81 -13.59 -9.37 12.75
N LYS A 82 -13.19 -8.83 13.92
CA LYS A 82 -11.82 -8.40 14.16
C LYS A 82 -10.82 -9.56 14.08
N ARG A 83 -11.17 -10.74 14.60
CA ARG A 83 -10.34 -11.96 14.45
C ARG A 83 -10.22 -12.39 13.00
N LEU A 84 -11.33 -12.40 12.26
CA LEU A 84 -11.35 -12.74 10.83
C LEU A 84 -10.43 -11.80 10.04
N GLY A 85 -10.55 -10.49 10.27
CA GLY A 85 -9.65 -9.50 9.67
C GLY A 85 -8.18 -9.78 9.97
N ALA A 86 -7.85 -10.04 11.23
CA ALA A 86 -6.48 -10.35 11.65
C ALA A 86 -5.92 -11.61 10.97
N VAL A 87 -6.72 -12.68 10.86
CA VAL A 87 -6.32 -13.90 10.15
C VAL A 87 -6.03 -13.61 8.68
N CYS A 88 -6.88 -12.83 8.00
CA CYS A 88 -6.66 -12.42 6.62
C CYS A 88 -5.38 -11.57 6.45
N GLY A 89 -5.15 -10.61 7.37
CA GLY A 89 -3.95 -9.79 7.37
C GLY A 89 -2.68 -10.61 7.55
N LEU A 90 -2.69 -11.57 8.49
CA LEU A 90 -1.56 -12.47 8.73
C LEU A 90 -1.28 -13.35 7.51
N LEU A 91 -2.32 -13.95 6.91
CA LEU A 91 -2.17 -14.73 5.68
C LEU A 91 -1.49 -13.92 4.57
N MET A 92 -1.90 -12.66 4.37
CA MET A 92 -1.29 -11.78 3.37
C MET A 92 0.16 -11.41 3.69
N ILE A 93 0.50 -11.19 4.97
CA ILE A 93 1.89 -10.96 5.41
C ILE A 93 2.77 -12.17 5.07
N PHE A 94 2.25 -13.39 5.24
CA PHE A 94 2.95 -14.61 4.87
C PHE A 94 2.91 -14.91 3.35
N GLY A 95 2.33 -14.02 2.54
CA GLY A 95 2.27 -14.17 1.08
C GLY A 95 1.13 -15.06 0.57
N TRP A 96 0.11 -15.30 1.39
CA TRP A 96 -1.03 -16.16 1.08
C TRP A 96 -2.30 -15.34 0.81
N SER A 97 -3.08 -15.79 -0.18
CA SER A 97 -4.40 -15.24 -0.43
C SER A 97 -5.41 -15.81 0.56
N PRO A 98 -6.23 -14.98 1.24
CA PRO A 98 -7.38 -15.43 2.02
C PRO A 98 -8.56 -15.81 1.11
N ALA A 99 -8.30 -16.59 0.05
CA ALA A 99 -9.32 -17.07 -0.88
C ALA A 99 -10.32 -18.01 -0.15
N PRO A 100 -11.61 -18.01 -0.53
CA PRO A 100 -12.20 -17.34 -1.69
C PRO A 100 -12.75 -15.93 -1.41
N ILE A 101 -12.25 -15.21 -0.41
CA ILE A 101 -12.69 -13.82 -0.14
C ILE A 101 -12.29 -12.90 -1.30
N SER A 102 -13.19 -11.98 -1.67
CA SER A 102 -13.01 -11.03 -2.76
C SER A 102 -11.69 -10.25 -2.64
N PRO A 103 -10.81 -10.29 -3.66
CA PRO A 103 -9.55 -9.53 -3.66
C PRO A 103 -9.79 -8.01 -3.64
N ALA A 104 -10.95 -7.55 -4.12
CA ALA A 104 -11.32 -6.13 -4.10
C ALA A 104 -11.40 -5.59 -2.67
N ILE A 105 -11.85 -6.39 -1.69
CA ILE A 105 -11.93 -5.97 -0.29
C ILE A 105 -10.53 -5.64 0.23
N PHE A 106 -9.55 -6.50 -0.05
CA PHE A 106 -8.17 -6.26 0.37
C PHE A 106 -7.55 -5.13 -0.40
N GLN A 107 -7.74 -5.03 -1.72
CA GLN A 107 -7.26 -3.91 -2.52
C GLN A 107 -7.80 -2.57 -1.98
N TYR A 108 -9.10 -2.49 -1.71
CA TYR A 108 -9.75 -1.30 -1.18
C TYR A 108 -9.22 -0.92 0.20
N ILE A 109 -9.19 -1.88 1.14
CA ILE A 109 -8.64 -1.65 2.49
C ILE A 109 -7.15 -1.29 2.38
N ILE A 110 -6.39 -1.96 1.51
CA ILE A 110 -4.96 -1.76 1.33
C ILE A 110 -4.64 -0.37 0.74
N HIS A 111 -5.62 0.29 0.16
CA HIS A 111 -5.48 1.63 -0.36
C HIS A 111 -6.26 2.68 0.46
N GLY A 112 -6.53 2.38 1.74
CA GLY A 112 -7.12 3.33 2.68
C GLY A 112 -8.57 3.66 2.36
N GLY A 113 -9.29 2.70 1.78
CA GLY A 113 -10.65 2.92 1.32
C GLY A 113 -10.76 3.78 0.04
N ASN A 114 -9.67 3.91 -0.71
CA ASN A 114 -9.72 4.58 -2.00
C ASN A 114 -10.34 3.66 -3.07
N LEU A 115 -11.55 3.99 -3.53
CA LEU A 115 -12.23 3.20 -4.57
C LEU A 115 -11.47 3.20 -5.91
N HIS A 116 -10.70 4.25 -6.21
CA HIS A 116 -9.86 4.31 -7.42
C HIS A 116 -8.74 3.27 -7.44
N SER A 117 -8.45 2.62 -6.30
CA SER A 117 -7.54 1.46 -6.26
C SER A 117 -8.07 0.25 -7.04
N LEU A 118 -9.39 0.19 -7.30
CA LEU A 118 -10.03 -0.77 -8.18
C LEU A 118 -9.97 -0.29 -9.64
N HIS A 119 -8.76 -0.05 -10.13
CA HIS A 119 -8.54 0.47 -11.48
C HIS A 119 -8.96 -0.54 -12.58
N PRO A 120 -9.21 -0.11 -13.83
CA PRO A 120 -9.75 -0.97 -14.88
C PRO A 120 -8.95 -2.26 -15.14
N THR A 121 -7.62 -2.21 -15.01
CA THR A 121 -6.77 -3.41 -15.14
C THR A 121 -7.04 -4.42 -14.03
N PHE A 122 -7.16 -3.97 -12.78
CA PHE A 122 -7.48 -4.84 -11.63
C PHE A 122 -8.85 -5.48 -11.79
N VAL A 123 -9.88 -4.68 -12.10
CA VAL A 123 -11.24 -5.19 -12.32
C VAL A 123 -11.26 -6.16 -13.50
N GLY A 124 -10.51 -5.90 -14.56
CA GLY A 124 -10.42 -6.80 -15.71
C GLY A 124 -9.72 -8.14 -15.43
N GLU A 125 -8.81 -8.17 -14.47
CA GLU A 125 -8.13 -9.39 -14.06
C GLU A 125 -9.00 -10.26 -13.13
N TRP A 126 -9.66 -9.63 -12.16
CA TRP A 126 -10.36 -10.34 -11.09
C TRP A 126 -11.87 -10.45 -11.31
N PHE A 127 -12.50 -9.53 -12.05
CA PHE A 127 -13.93 -9.48 -12.33
C PHE A 127 -14.20 -9.14 -13.82
N PRO A 128 -13.75 -10.00 -14.75
CA PRO A 128 -13.80 -9.69 -16.19
C PRO A 128 -15.23 -9.48 -16.70
N GLU A 129 -16.21 -10.23 -16.19
CA GLU A 129 -17.63 -10.09 -16.54
C GLU A 129 -18.17 -8.72 -16.09
N LEU A 130 -17.84 -8.30 -14.86
CA LEU A 130 -18.22 -6.98 -14.35
C LEU A 130 -17.57 -5.85 -15.15
N ARG A 131 -16.30 -6.00 -15.54
CA ARG A 131 -15.65 -5.02 -16.41
C ARG A 131 -16.37 -4.91 -17.74
N SER A 132 -16.72 -6.04 -18.36
CA SER A 132 -17.48 -6.06 -19.61
C SER A 132 -18.83 -5.37 -19.44
N LEU A 133 -19.53 -5.63 -18.35
CA LEU A 133 -20.81 -5.01 -18.03
C LEU A 133 -20.70 -3.49 -17.89
N ILE A 134 -19.70 -3.00 -17.14
CA ILE A 134 -19.48 -1.55 -16.94
C ILE A 134 -19.14 -0.87 -18.28
N LEU A 135 -18.27 -1.48 -19.10
CA LEU A 135 -17.89 -0.93 -20.40
C LEU A 135 -19.04 -0.92 -21.41
N ASP A 136 -19.93 -1.92 -21.39
CA ASP A 136 -21.13 -1.95 -22.25
C ASP A 136 -22.21 -0.98 -21.76
N PHE A 137 -22.31 -0.77 -20.45
CA PHE A 137 -23.32 0.09 -19.83
C PHE A 137 -23.07 1.58 -20.09
N LEU A 138 -21.83 2.04 -19.95
CA LEU A 138 -21.49 3.48 -20.04
C LEU A 138 -21.99 4.16 -21.34
N PRO A 139 -21.82 3.57 -22.56
CA PRO A 139 -22.32 4.18 -23.79
C PRO A 139 -23.84 4.07 -23.98
N ARG A 140 -24.49 3.05 -23.39
CA ARG A 140 -25.93 2.78 -23.56
C ARG A 140 -26.81 3.58 -22.60
N PHE A 141 -26.23 4.11 -21.53
CA PHE A 141 -26.99 4.89 -20.54
C PHE A 141 -27.61 6.15 -21.17
N GLU A 142 -26.85 6.87 -22.00
CA GLU A 142 -27.33 8.08 -22.66
C GLU A 142 -28.55 7.80 -23.53
N THR A 143 -28.58 6.69 -24.27
CA THR A 143 -29.69 6.35 -25.16
C THR A 143 -30.90 5.78 -24.42
N HIS A 144 -30.70 5.05 -23.33
CA HIS A 144 -31.78 4.42 -22.56
C HIS A 144 -32.50 5.40 -21.62
N PHE A 145 -31.81 6.43 -21.13
CA PHE A 145 -32.37 7.42 -20.19
C PHE A 145 -32.64 8.80 -20.82
N ALA A 146 -32.24 9.04 -22.08
CA ALA A 146 -32.65 10.23 -22.84
C ALA A 146 -34.12 10.20 -23.32
N THR A 147 -34.85 9.11 -23.10
CA THR A 147 -36.31 9.05 -23.29
C THR A 147 -37.02 9.34 -21.94
N PRO A 148 -38.13 10.09 -21.93
CA PRO A 148 -38.35 11.28 -21.11
C PRO A 148 -38.70 10.97 -19.64
N LEU A 149 -37.74 10.48 -18.86
CA LEU A 149 -37.76 10.69 -17.40
C LEU A 149 -37.15 12.08 -17.11
N HIS A 150 -38.03 13.08 -17.13
CA HIS A 150 -37.77 14.49 -16.81
C HIS A 150 -37.39 14.77 -15.34
N SER A 151 -36.68 13.87 -14.65
CA SER A 151 -36.31 14.08 -13.24
C SER A 151 -34.87 13.68 -12.97
N GLU A 152 -33.98 14.67 -12.89
CA GLU A 152 -32.72 14.75 -12.12
C GLU A 152 -31.61 13.68 -12.32
N VAL A 153 -31.89 12.53 -12.94
CA VAL A 153 -30.97 11.40 -13.13
C VAL A 153 -30.16 11.50 -14.44
N ALA A 154 -30.48 12.46 -15.31
CA ALA A 154 -29.83 12.63 -16.62
C ALA A 154 -28.49 13.39 -16.57
N THR A 155 -27.95 13.68 -15.38
CA THR A 155 -26.65 14.36 -15.26
C THR A 155 -25.51 13.34 -15.31
N LEU A 156 -24.39 13.70 -15.96
CA LEU A 156 -23.17 12.88 -15.98
C LEU A 156 -22.74 12.44 -14.56
N THR A 157 -22.98 13.26 -13.56
CA THR A 157 -22.73 12.96 -12.13
C THR A 157 -23.56 11.77 -11.64
N ALA A 158 -24.84 11.68 -12.00
CA ALA A 158 -25.68 10.53 -11.68
C ALA A 158 -25.21 9.26 -12.41
N HIS A 159 -24.73 9.38 -13.66
CA HIS A 159 -24.16 8.26 -14.41
C HIS A 159 -22.94 7.68 -13.68
N LEU A 160 -22.02 8.55 -13.26
CA LEU A 160 -20.83 8.16 -12.53
C LEU A 160 -21.17 7.56 -11.16
N ALA A 161 -22.13 8.11 -10.44
CA ALA A 161 -22.59 7.56 -9.15
C ALA A 161 -23.20 6.16 -9.30
N LEU A 162 -23.96 5.91 -10.38
CA LEU A 162 -24.50 4.59 -10.66
C LEU A 162 -23.41 3.60 -11.08
N ALA A 163 -22.47 4.01 -11.94
CA ALA A 163 -21.32 3.18 -12.31
C ALA A 163 -20.47 2.81 -11.08
N VAL A 164 -20.24 3.75 -10.17
CA VAL A 164 -19.60 3.50 -8.87
C VAL A 164 -20.39 2.47 -8.07
N THR A 165 -21.73 2.57 -8.04
CA THR A 165 -22.58 1.60 -7.33
C THR A 165 -22.52 0.21 -7.98
N MET A 166 -22.51 0.14 -9.31
CA MET A 166 -22.37 -1.10 -10.08
C MET A 166 -21.00 -1.75 -9.88
N LEU A 167 -19.93 -0.98 -9.65
CA LEU A 167 -18.63 -1.51 -9.28
C LEU A 167 -18.59 -1.94 -7.80
N PHE A 168 -19.06 -1.08 -6.91
CA PHE A 168 -18.92 -1.23 -5.46
C PHE A 168 -19.69 -2.45 -4.93
N LYS A 169 -20.99 -2.55 -5.23
CA LYS A 169 -21.84 -3.58 -4.62
C LYS A 169 -21.41 -5.02 -4.97
N PRO A 170 -21.08 -5.35 -6.23
CA PRO A 170 -20.71 -6.71 -6.59
C PRO A 170 -19.29 -7.10 -6.15
N THR A 171 -18.40 -6.13 -5.87
CA THR A 171 -17.00 -6.40 -5.53
C THR A 171 -16.71 -6.30 -4.03
N LEU A 172 -17.32 -5.34 -3.34
CA LEU A 172 -17.07 -5.03 -1.93
C LEU A 172 -18.25 -5.41 -1.01
N GLY A 173 -19.43 -5.63 -1.59
CA GLY A 173 -20.65 -5.97 -0.88
C GLY A 173 -21.68 -4.83 -0.82
N PRO A 174 -22.90 -5.13 -0.33
CA PRO A 174 -24.02 -4.19 -0.28
C PRO A 174 -23.85 -3.10 0.79
N THR A 175 -22.93 -3.30 1.74
CA THR A 175 -22.76 -2.44 2.91
C THR A 175 -21.54 -1.54 2.75
N THR A 176 -21.65 -0.28 3.16
CA THR A 176 -20.51 0.65 3.15
C THR A 176 -19.50 0.28 4.23
N PHE A 177 -18.28 0.78 4.09
CA PHE A 177 -17.20 0.51 5.03
C PHE A 177 -17.39 1.19 6.39
N ASP A 178 -18.30 2.15 6.52
CA ASP A 178 -18.63 2.79 7.81
C ASP A 178 -19.40 1.86 8.76
N HIS A 179 -19.85 0.71 8.26
CA HIS A 179 -20.55 -0.27 9.09
C HIS A 179 -19.66 -0.85 10.18
N ARG A 180 -20.16 -0.91 11.42
CA ARG A 180 -19.37 -1.30 12.62
C ARG A 180 -18.70 -2.67 12.51
N GLU A 181 -19.35 -3.66 11.89
CA GLU A 181 -18.76 -4.99 11.65
C GLU A 181 -17.60 -4.92 10.64
N ILE A 182 -17.75 -4.13 9.58
CA ILE A 182 -16.71 -3.94 8.56
C ILE A 182 -15.54 -3.16 9.16
N GLN A 183 -15.81 -2.12 9.94
CA GLN A 183 -14.77 -1.41 10.71
C GLN A 183 -14.03 -2.35 11.69
N SER A 184 -14.74 -3.29 12.31
CA SER A 184 -14.11 -4.29 13.19
C SER A 184 -13.18 -5.22 12.40
N PHE A 185 -13.62 -5.68 11.22
CA PHE A 185 -12.77 -6.43 10.29
C PHE A 185 -11.52 -5.64 9.89
N ILE A 186 -11.68 -4.39 9.43
CA ILE A 186 -10.56 -3.52 9.03
C ILE A 186 -9.58 -3.35 10.20
N THR A 187 -10.09 -3.07 11.40
CA THR A 187 -9.27 -2.92 12.61
C THR A 187 -8.45 -4.19 12.88
N GLY A 188 -9.06 -5.36 12.67
CA GLY A 188 -8.37 -6.64 12.76
C GLY A 188 -7.30 -6.82 11.69
N PHE A 189 -7.67 -6.56 10.44
CA PHE A 189 -6.82 -6.68 9.27
C PHE A 189 -5.58 -5.78 9.35
N GLN A 190 -5.72 -4.58 9.93
CA GLN A 190 -4.61 -3.67 10.15
C GLN A 190 -3.54 -4.21 11.11
N LEU A 191 -3.84 -5.27 11.87
CA LEU A 191 -2.94 -5.93 12.82
C LEU A 191 -2.22 -4.92 13.73
N GLN A 192 -3.00 -4.04 14.35
CA GLN A 192 -2.44 -3.02 15.23
C GLN A 192 -1.72 -3.67 16.41
N CYS A 193 -0.39 -3.57 16.42
CA CYS A 193 0.45 -4.12 17.47
C CYS A 193 0.75 -3.08 18.55
N ARG A 194 1.04 -3.52 19.78
CA ARG A 194 1.39 -2.62 20.91
C ARG A 194 2.64 -1.77 20.64
N ASN A 195 3.53 -2.25 19.78
CA ASN A 195 4.70 -1.51 19.31
C ASN A 195 4.35 -0.51 18.19
N GLY A 196 3.07 -0.23 17.94
CA GLY A 196 2.57 0.69 16.92
C GLY A 196 2.80 0.26 15.47
N PHE A 197 3.19 -1.00 15.22
CA PHE A 197 3.10 -1.57 13.87
C PHE A 197 1.63 -1.64 13.45
N ASN A 198 1.33 -1.04 12.31
CA ASN A 198 0.05 -1.16 11.61
C ASN A 198 0.38 -1.53 10.15
N LEU A 199 -0.38 -2.45 9.56
CA LEU A 199 -0.49 -2.54 8.10
C LEU A 199 -0.91 -1.15 7.54
N PRO A 200 -0.48 -0.77 6.33
CA PRO A 200 0.32 0.42 5.99
C PRO A 200 -0.35 1.81 6.13
N TYR A 201 -1.54 1.94 6.70
CA TYR A 201 -2.36 3.17 6.59
C TYR A 201 -1.88 4.33 7.42
N ALA A 202 -1.51 4.10 8.68
CA ALA A 202 -1.36 5.20 9.63
C ALA A 202 -0.35 6.26 9.16
N ASN A 203 0.77 5.81 8.55
CA ASN A 203 1.79 6.72 8.08
C ASN A 203 1.47 7.35 6.72
N LEU A 204 0.71 6.67 5.86
CA LEU A 204 0.32 7.21 4.56
C LEU A 204 -0.74 8.31 4.73
N ASP A 205 -1.71 8.09 5.61
CA ASP A 205 -2.75 9.07 5.91
C ASP A 205 -2.16 10.30 6.61
N ALA A 206 -1.22 10.09 7.55
CA ALA A 206 -0.47 11.19 8.16
C ALA A 206 0.32 12.00 7.12
N LEU A 207 1.02 11.32 6.19
CA LEU A 207 1.74 11.98 5.12
C LEU A 207 0.81 12.87 4.28
N ARG A 208 -0.32 12.32 3.82
CA ARG A 208 -1.30 13.04 3.00
C ARG A 208 -1.95 14.20 3.75
N ALA A 209 -2.22 14.03 5.04
CA ALA A 209 -2.78 15.07 5.88
C ALA A 209 -1.81 16.26 6.04
N HIS A 210 -0.51 15.99 6.17
CA HIS A 210 0.51 17.03 6.28
C HIS A 210 0.81 17.75 4.97
N THR A 211 0.77 17.05 3.83
CA THR A 211 1.07 17.64 2.53
C THR A 211 -0.14 18.23 1.80
N LEU A 212 -1.36 17.94 2.28
CA LEU A 212 -2.63 18.24 1.60
C LEU A 212 -2.72 17.64 0.19
N ASP A 213 -1.90 16.62 -0.12
CA ASP A 213 -1.88 15.92 -1.40
C ASP A 213 -2.38 14.47 -1.20
N VAL A 214 -3.65 14.23 -1.53
CA VAL A 214 -4.30 12.92 -1.39
C VAL A 214 -3.75 11.86 -2.36
N THR A 215 -3.09 12.30 -3.43
CA THR A 215 -2.49 11.39 -4.42
C THR A 215 -1.12 10.90 -3.96
N LEU A 216 -0.48 11.62 -3.05
CA LEU A 216 0.86 11.33 -2.60
C LEU A 216 0.94 9.96 -1.91
N THR A 217 1.99 9.22 -2.26
CA THR A 217 2.38 7.97 -1.61
C THR A 217 3.88 7.95 -1.39
N PHE A 218 4.35 7.09 -0.48
CA PHE A 218 5.77 6.86 -0.29
C PHE A 218 6.49 6.39 -1.56
N THR A 219 5.79 5.65 -2.43
CA THR A 219 6.31 5.25 -3.74
C THR A 219 6.47 6.45 -4.66
N ILE A 220 5.43 7.29 -4.80
CA ILE A 220 5.46 8.50 -5.63
C ILE A 220 6.56 9.46 -5.15
N LEU A 221 6.79 9.58 -3.84
CA LEU A 221 7.88 10.40 -3.29
C LEU A 221 9.25 9.95 -3.80
N VAL A 222 9.52 8.64 -3.71
CA VAL A 222 10.80 8.07 -4.18
C VAL A 222 10.89 8.14 -5.70
N GLU A 223 9.81 7.90 -6.44
CA GLU A 223 9.80 8.02 -7.91
C GLU A 223 10.11 9.46 -8.36
N ARG A 224 9.47 10.47 -7.75
CA ARG A 224 9.77 11.88 -8.03
C ARG A 224 11.24 12.21 -7.76
N PHE A 225 11.79 11.71 -6.66
CA PHE A 225 13.22 11.85 -6.35
C PHE A 225 14.12 11.22 -7.43
N LEU A 226 13.84 9.97 -7.84
CA LEU A 226 14.65 9.23 -8.81
C LEU A 226 14.63 9.85 -10.21
N HIS A 227 13.51 10.49 -10.58
CA HIS A 227 13.36 11.24 -11.84
C HIS A 227 13.88 12.68 -11.77
N GLY A 228 14.19 13.19 -10.57
CA GLY A 228 14.70 14.53 -10.36
C GLY A 228 16.15 14.71 -10.84
N ALA A 229 16.52 15.95 -11.14
CA ALA A 229 17.86 16.35 -11.57
C ALA A 229 18.40 17.50 -10.70
N GLY A 230 19.72 17.66 -10.69
CA GLY A 230 20.39 18.76 -9.97
C GLY A 230 20.39 18.60 -8.45
N ILE A 231 20.96 19.60 -7.79
CA ILE A 231 21.10 19.68 -6.33
C ILE A 231 19.80 20.22 -5.73
N PRO A 232 19.04 19.41 -4.97
CA PRO A 232 17.97 19.94 -4.14
C PRO A 232 18.61 20.77 -3.02
N CYS A 233 18.09 21.98 -2.80
CA CYS A 233 18.60 22.94 -1.81
C CYS A 233 20.12 23.22 -1.93
N PRO A 234 20.58 23.86 -3.03
CA PRO A 234 22.00 24.15 -3.27
C PRO A 234 22.73 24.86 -2.12
N LEU A 235 22.11 25.84 -1.47
CA LEU A 235 22.73 26.60 -0.38
C LEU A 235 22.94 25.71 0.86
N GLN A 236 22.00 24.81 1.14
CA GLN A 236 22.15 23.83 2.24
C GLN A 236 23.13 22.70 1.90
N PHE A 237 23.25 22.35 0.62
CA PHE A 237 24.11 21.26 0.18
C PHE A 237 25.60 21.62 0.22
N GLU A 238 25.95 22.87 -0.10
CA GLU A 238 27.34 23.30 -0.26
C GLU A 238 28.24 23.03 0.96
N PRO A 239 27.80 23.27 2.22
CA PRO A 239 28.59 22.92 3.41
C PRO A 239 28.90 21.43 3.54
N SER A 240 28.05 20.56 2.99
CA SER A 240 28.23 19.10 3.04
C SER A 240 29.06 18.56 1.87
N ARG A 241 29.34 19.37 0.85
CA ARG A 241 29.96 18.94 -0.40
C ARG A 241 31.30 18.23 -0.20
N GLY A 242 32.13 18.74 0.71
CA GLY A 242 33.43 18.15 1.05
C GLY A 242 33.37 16.88 1.91
N ALA A 243 32.20 16.51 2.44
CA ALA A 243 32.05 15.33 3.30
C ALA A 243 31.82 14.03 2.51
N PHE A 244 31.51 14.13 1.22
CA PHE A 244 31.24 13.00 0.34
C PHE A 244 32.53 12.34 -0.15
N HIS A 245 32.48 11.03 -0.40
CA HIS A 245 33.64 10.28 -0.88
C HIS A 245 34.04 10.73 -2.29
N GLU A 246 35.34 10.86 -2.57
CA GLU A 246 35.88 11.39 -3.84
C GLU A 246 35.50 10.58 -5.09
N ILE A 247 35.10 9.31 -4.89
CA ILE A 247 34.59 8.44 -5.97
C ILE A 247 33.29 8.97 -6.61
N ILE A 248 32.59 9.86 -5.92
CA ILE A 248 31.36 10.47 -6.39
C ILE A 248 31.72 11.67 -7.27
N ASP A 249 31.53 11.51 -8.58
CA ASP A 249 31.70 12.62 -9.53
C ASP A 249 30.52 13.60 -9.46
N LEU A 250 30.64 14.59 -8.58
CA LEU A 250 29.66 15.66 -8.41
C LEU A 250 29.54 16.60 -9.62
N SER A 251 30.45 16.53 -10.60
CA SER A 251 30.29 17.31 -11.84
C SER A 251 29.06 16.85 -12.66
N LEU A 252 28.64 15.59 -12.46
CA LEU A 252 27.47 14.99 -13.10
C LEU A 252 26.16 15.22 -12.34
N ILE A 253 26.14 16.01 -11.25
CA ILE A 253 24.96 16.14 -10.37
C ILE A 253 23.71 16.68 -11.08
N ASN A 254 23.90 17.44 -12.16
CA ASN A 254 22.82 17.97 -12.99
C ASN A 254 22.31 16.98 -14.06
N ALA A 255 22.95 15.81 -14.21
CA ALA A 255 22.49 14.80 -15.14
C ALA A 255 21.13 14.23 -14.70
N PRO A 256 20.16 14.03 -15.61
CA PRO A 256 18.81 13.55 -15.26
C PRO A 256 18.76 12.20 -14.54
N ASN A 257 19.79 11.38 -14.69
CA ASN A 257 19.90 10.06 -14.07
C ASN A 257 20.84 10.04 -12.85
N PHE A 258 21.39 11.18 -12.44
CA PHE A 258 22.39 11.22 -11.36
C PHE A 258 21.82 10.66 -10.05
N ARG A 259 20.63 11.13 -9.64
CA ARG A 259 20.00 10.70 -8.38
C ARG A 259 19.69 9.20 -8.39
N ALA A 260 19.12 8.68 -9.48
CA ALA A 260 18.88 7.25 -9.66
C ALA A 260 20.18 6.43 -9.62
N ARG A 261 21.26 6.92 -10.25
CA ARG A 261 22.58 6.26 -10.18
C ARG A 261 23.14 6.25 -8.77
N MET A 262 23.08 7.36 -8.03
CA MET A 262 23.56 7.42 -6.64
C MET A 262 22.75 6.51 -5.73
N PHE A 263 21.42 6.49 -5.88
CA PHE A 263 20.55 5.57 -5.16
C PHE A 263 20.90 4.10 -5.44
N ALA A 264 21.06 3.74 -6.72
CA ALA A 264 21.49 2.42 -7.12
C ALA A 264 22.88 2.07 -6.59
N TRP A 265 23.81 3.03 -6.54
CA TRP A 265 25.17 2.77 -6.09
C TRP A 265 25.28 2.58 -4.58
N GLY A 266 24.43 3.29 -3.82
CA GLY A 266 24.23 3.04 -2.39
C GLY A 266 23.60 1.67 -2.09
N SER A 267 23.08 0.96 -3.09
CA SER A 267 22.59 -0.41 -3.02
C SER A 267 23.48 -1.37 -3.82
N PRO A 268 24.46 -2.04 -3.20
CA PRO A 268 25.39 -2.91 -3.91
C PRO A 268 24.70 -4.02 -4.69
N PHE A 269 25.25 -4.25 -5.88
CA PHE A 269 24.91 -5.32 -6.81
C PHE A 269 23.53 -5.18 -7.47
N LEU A 270 23.46 -4.29 -8.45
CA LEU A 270 22.58 -4.49 -9.60
C LEU A 270 23.26 -5.53 -10.52
N ASP A 271 22.89 -6.80 -10.37
CA ASP A 271 23.17 -7.78 -11.42
C ASP A 271 22.14 -7.60 -12.55
N ASN A 272 22.50 -7.99 -13.78
CA ASN A 272 21.60 -7.94 -14.94
C ASN A 272 20.45 -8.98 -14.85
N SER A 273 20.17 -9.53 -13.67
CA SER A 273 19.16 -10.58 -13.45
C SER A 273 17.72 -10.06 -13.49
N GLY A 274 17.51 -8.75 -13.61
CA GLY A 274 16.19 -8.12 -13.55
C GLY A 274 15.60 -8.03 -12.13
N ASN A 275 16.38 -8.39 -11.12
CA ASN A 275 15.99 -8.29 -9.72
C ASN A 275 15.83 -6.82 -9.29
N LYS A 276 14.75 -6.53 -8.58
CA LYS A 276 14.36 -5.18 -8.16
C LYS A 276 14.84 -4.86 -6.75
N ILE A 277 15.21 -3.60 -6.49
CA ILE A 277 15.47 -3.09 -5.13
C ILE A 277 14.13 -2.80 -4.46
N LYS A 278 13.89 -3.36 -3.27
CA LYS A 278 12.70 -3.06 -2.47
C LYS A 278 12.92 -1.80 -1.66
N VAL A 279 12.16 -0.75 -1.95
CA VAL A 279 12.26 0.54 -1.25
C VAL A 279 10.99 0.77 -0.44
N GLY A 280 11.12 1.27 0.77
CA GLY A 280 9.95 1.72 1.50
C GLY A 280 10.19 2.18 2.93
N PRO A 281 9.17 2.75 3.56
CA PRO A 281 9.21 3.17 4.95
C PRO A 281 9.47 1.98 5.89
N ILE A 282 10.04 2.28 7.04
CA ILE A 282 10.17 1.37 8.19
C ILE A 282 9.86 2.15 9.48
N ASP A 283 9.26 1.49 10.47
CA ASP A 283 9.02 2.10 11.77
C ASP A 283 10.34 2.22 12.53
N ALA A 284 10.57 3.37 13.17
CA ALA A 284 11.75 3.60 14.01
C ALA A 284 11.94 2.56 15.13
N ARG A 285 10.88 1.86 15.55
CA ARG A 285 10.93 0.80 16.59
C ARG A 285 11.17 -0.59 16.00
N ASP A 286 11.18 -0.74 14.67
CA ASP A 286 11.41 -2.02 14.03
C ASP A 286 12.82 -2.53 14.35
N THR A 287 12.91 -3.76 14.87
CA THR A 287 14.19 -4.36 15.28
C THR A 287 15.10 -4.66 14.09
N THR A 288 14.56 -4.71 12.87
CA THR A 288 15.33 -4.87 11.64
C THR A 288 15.89 -3.54 11.12
N TYR A 289 15.47 -2.39 11.63
CA TYR A 289 15.97 -1.11 11.14
C TYR A 289 17.42 -0.84 11.55
N ALA A 290 17.75 -1.07 12.83
CA ALA A 290 19.11 -0.94 13.37
C ALA A 290 19.25 -1.70 14.70
N THR A 291 20.50 -1.82 15.16
CA THR A 291 20.83 -2.34 16.49
C THR A 291 20.10 -1.56 17.58
N ALA A 292 19.84 -2.18 18.73
CA ALA A 292 19.09 -1.55 19.81
C ALA A 292 19.72 -0.21 20.24
N ASP A 293 21.05 -0.15 20.32
CA ASP A 293 21.80 1.01 20.83
C ASP A 293 21.82 2.19 19.84
N SER A 294 21.74 1.92 18.53
CA SER A 294 21.82 2.96 17.50
C SER A 294 20.47 3.31 16.86
N ARG A 295 19.39 2.59 17.22
CA ARG A 295 18.10 2.69 16.52
C ARG A 295 17.45 4.05 16.63
N GLU A 296 17.35 4.57 17.84
CA GLU A 296 16.73 5.87 18.11
C GLU A 296 17.52 6.99 17.43
N LEU A 297 18.85 6.96 17.54
CA LEU A 297 19.74 7.92 16.88
C LEU A 297 19.64 7.87 15.35
N ASN A 298 19.65 6.68 14.76
CA ASN A 298 19.50 6.52 13.32
C ASN A 298 18.13 7.00 12.83
N ALA A 299 17.06 6.69 13.57
CA ALA A 299 15.72 7.13 13.23
C ALA A 299 15.58 8.66 13.31
N ALA A 300 16.10 9.27 14.39
CA ALA A 300 16.10 10.71 14.59
C ALA A 300 16.92 11.46 13.53
N ASN A 301 18.02 10.87 13.06
CA ASN A 301 18.85 11.42 11.98
C ASN A 301 18.33 11.12 10.56
N GLY A 302 17.24 10.36 10.44
CA GLY A 302 16.70 9.97 9.15
C GLY A 302 17.63 9.05 8.37
N THR A 303 18.44 8.22 9.02
CA THR A 303 19.41 7.36 8.35
C THR A 303 18.72 6.33 7.46
N VAL A 304 19.06 6.27 6.17
CA VAL A 304 18.51 5.24 5.28
C VAL A 304 19.31 3.95 5.44
N LEU A 305 18.63 2.86 5.77
CA LEU A 305 19.22 1.53 5.86
C LEU A 305 19.28 0.88 4.47
N PHE A 306 20.47 0.84 3.89
CA PHE A 306 20.75 0.09 2.67
C PHE A 306 21.24 -1.31 3.03
N ARG A 307 20.41 -2.34 2.77
CA ARG A 307 20.79 -3.75 2.93
C ARG A 307 21.12 -4.33 1.57
N THR A 308 22.41 -4.35 1.33
CA THR A 308 23.07 -4.67 0.07
C THR A 308 22.77 -6.11 -0.38
N CYS A 309 23.04 -7.07 0.50
CA CYS A 309 22.78 -8.50 0.28
C CYS A 309 21.29 -8.83 0.12
N PHE A 310 20.40 -7.98 0.68
CA PHE A 310 18.95 -8.20 0.66
C PHE A 310 18.22 -7.32 -0.37
N ARG A 311 18.95 -6.46 -1.10
CA ARG A 311 18.42 -5.52 -2.10
C ARG A 311 17.26 -4.69 -1.55
N THR A 312 17.41 -4.17 -0.34
CA THR A 312 16.38 -3.33 0.28
C THR A 312 16.95 -1.99 0.73
N ALA A 313 16.20 -0.91 0.48
CA ALA A 313 16.44 0.40 1.06
C ALA A 313 15.25 0.76 1.97
N ARG A 314 15.51 0.95 3.26
CA ARG A 314 14.47 1.26 4.26
C ARG A 314 14.76 2.60 4.91
N TYR A 315 13.75 3.45 5.05
CA TYR A 315 13.90 4.76 5.65
C TYR A 315 12.89 4.99 6.79
N PRO A 316 13.30 5.68 7.88
CA PRO A 316 12.45 5.84 9.05
C PRO A 316 11.26 6.73 8.71
N VAL A 317 10.07 6.15 8.78
CA VAL A 317 8.84 6.81 8.32
C VAL A 317 8.51 8.05 9.15
N GLN A 318 8.80 8.01 10.45
CA GLN A 318 8.61 9.15 11.36
C GLN A 318 9.46 10.36 10.94
N TYR A 319 10.66 10.14 10.38
CA TYR A 319 11.50 11.23 9.89
C TYR A 319 10.86 11.91 8.66
N VAL A 320 10.37 11.11 7.71
CA VAL A 320 9.65 11.63 6.52
C VAL A 320 8.40 12.39 6.94
N LEU A 321 7.66 11.91 7.94
CA LEU A 321 6.49 12.63 8.48
C LEU A 321 6.89 13.95 9.13
N SER A 322 8.02 13.99 9.85
CA SER A 322 8.53 15.25 10.43
C SER A 322 8.91 16.27 9.35
N LEU A 323 9.48 15.82 8.23
CA LEU A 323 9.68 16.66 7.05
C LEU A 323 8.34 17.14 6.49
N ALA A 324 7.34 16.27 6.34
CA ALA A 324 6.03 16.68 5.84
C ALA A 324 5.32 17.70 6.74
N GLN A 325 5.52 17.62 8.05
CA GLN A 325 4.95 18.53 9.04
C GLN A 325 5.66 19.89 9.12
N ALA A 326 6.91 19.99 8.64
CA ALA A 326 7.67 21.22 8.68
C ALA A 326 7.03 22.33 7.82
N GLN A 327 7.27 23.58 8.20
CA GLN A 327 6.81 24.74 7.45
C GLN A 327 7.86 25.15 6.43
N TYR A 328 7.41 25.36 5.19
CA TYR A 328 8.27 25.75 4.08
C TYR A 328 7.85 27.10 3.53
N SER A 329 8.84 27.92 3.15
CA SER A 329 8.62 29.20 2.48
C SER A 329 9.25 29.13 1.09
N PRO A 330 8.59 29.66 0.04
CA PRO A 330 9.19 29.76 -1.29
C PRO A 330 10.49 30.57 -1.37
N GLN A 331 10.82 31.34 -0.33
CA GLN A 331 12.03 32.17 -0.24
C GLN A 331 13.15 31.49 0.57
N SER A 332 12.87 30.37 1.23
CA SER A 332 13.86 29.58 1.97
C SER A 332 14.20 28.30 1.21
N GLU A 333 15.37 27.75 1.46
CA GLU A 333 15.65 26.36 1.12
C GLU A 333 15.45 25.51 2.38
N PRO A 334 14.73 24.36 2.30
CA PRO A 334 13.87 23.91 1.20
C PRO A 334 12.62 24.77 0.97
N ALA A 335 12.20 24.92 -0.29
CA ALA A 335 11.03 25.76 -0.65
C ALA A 335 9.69 25.06 -0.41
N ASN A 336 9.70 23.72 -0.37
CA ASN A 336 8.53 22.86 -0.15
C ASN A 336 8.96 21.49 0.38
N PHE A 337 7.98 20.67 0.77
CA PHE A 337 8.22 19.32 1.29
C PHE A 337 8.98 18.41 0.32
N GLN A 338 8.67 18.45 -0.99
CA GLN A 338 9.33 17.59 -1.96
C GLN A 338 10.82 17.92 -2.06
N GLU A 339 11.20 19.20 -2.05
CA GLU A 339 12.61 19.61 -2.03
C GLU A 339 13.33 19.19 -0.75
N ALA A 340 12.66 19.31 0.40
CA ALA A 340 13.21 18.86 1.69
C ALA A 340 13.48 17.35 1.69
N PHE A 341 12.51 16.58 1.19
CA PHE A 341 12.65 15.13 1.01
C PHE A 341 13.79 14.81 0.04
N ASP A 342 13.82 15.46 -1.13
CA ASP A 342 14.84 15.23 -2.14
C ASP A 342 16.25 15.55 -1.63
N TYR A 343 16.43 16.65 -0.90
CA TYR A 343 17.70 17.04 -0.28
C TYR A 343 18.17 16.01 0.73
N TRP A 344 17.30 15.65 1.68
CA TRP A 344 17.61 14.64 2.69
C TRP A 344 17.95 13.29 2.04
N PHE A 345 17.11 12.82 1.11
CA PHE A 345 17.27 11.50 0.53
C PHE A 345 18.50 11.42 -0.39
N LEU A 346 18.83 12.50 -1.14
CA LEU A 346 20.08 12.58 -1.89
C LEU A 346 21.28 12.49 -0.95
N ARG A 347 21.27 13.27 0.14
CA ARG A 347 22.35 13.27 1.13
C ARG A 347 22.57 11.87 1.72
N GLN A 348 21.50 11.15 2.03
CA GLN A 348 21.57 9.77 2.51
C GLN A 348 22.18 8.81 1.48
N CYS A 349 21.82 8.94 0.20
CA CYS A 349 22.42 8.15 -0.87
C CYS A 349 23.93 8.43 -0.99
N LEU A 350 24.33 9.70 -1.00
CA LEU A 350 25.73 10.10 -1.15
C LEU A 350 26.59 9.70 0.05
N LEU A 351 26.08 9.86 1.27
CA LEU A 351 26.79 9.44 2.49
C LEU A 351 26.94 7.92 2.59
N GLY A 352 26.02 7.16 2.00
CA GLY A 352 26.10 5.70 1.95
C GLY A 352 27.20 5.18 1.00
N ILE A 353 27.65 5.98 0.04
CA ILE A 353 28.67 5.59 -0.93
C ILE A 353 30.07 5.82 -0.33
N GLY A 354 30.92 4.79 -0.35
CA GLY A 354 32.31 4.87 0.08
C GLY A 354 32.51 4.81 1.61
N ARG A 355 31.45 5.01 2.41
CA ARG A 355 31.44 4.74 3.85
C ARG A 355 30.83 3.38 4.12
N TYR A 356 31.48 2.31 3.65
CA TYR A 356 31.25 0.99 4.23
C TYR A 356 31.85 0.98 5.63
N SER A 357 31.14 1.57 6.59
CA SER A 357 31.22 1.08 7.95
C SER A 357 30.63 -0.33 7.89
N ILE A 358 31.51 -1.32 7.93
CA ILE A 358 31.17 -2.66 8.40
C ILE A 358 30.49 -2.44 9.75
N MET A 359 29.16 -2.50 9.78
CA MET A 359 28.38 -2.68 11.01
C MET A 359 27.89 -4.12 11.03
#